data_AF-B6HNH5-F1
#
_entry.id   AF-B6HNH5-F1
#
_cell.length_a   1.000
_cell.length_b   1.000
_cell.length_c   1.000
_cell.angle_alpha   90.00
_cell.angle_beta   90.00
_cell.angle_gamma   90.00
#
_symmetry.space_group_name_H-M   'P 1'
#
loop_
_entity.id
_entity.type
_entity.pdbx_description
1 polymer ?
#
loop_
_entity_poly.entity_id
_entity_poly.type
_entity_poly.pdbx_seq_one_letter_code
_entity_poly.pdbx_strand_id
1 'polypeptide(L)'
;MAFPSPGEITCGDLVFLDIYISEGHCPLVELLLIQSSPISAVNLLDLPEIFRPFDDTMGWDYCKVFAHDRNQAYTGYDIDEGGPGHLVLCRPDQHIAWIGSMEDTAGLANYFSVIVGMHG
;
A
#
# COMPACT_ATOMS: atom_id res chain seq x y z
N MET A 1 0.27 11.88 -7.29
CA MET A 1 -0.24 10.58 -6.85
C MET A 1 -1.48 10.86 -6.02
N ALA A 2 -2.67 10.50 -6.51
CA ALA A 2 -3.90 10.65 -5.74
C ALA A 2 -4.12 9.37 -4.95
N PHE A 3 -4.22 9.47 -3.63
CA PHE A 3 -4.56 8.33 -2.79
C PHE A 3 -6.02 7.94 -3.03
N PRO A 4 -6.36 6.64 -2.97
CA PRO A 4 -7.75 6.17 -3.06
C PRO A 4 -8.61 6.84 -2.00
N SER A 5 -9.87 7.10 -2.34
CA SER A 5 -10.79 7.81 -1.47
C SER A 5 -11.26 6.93 -0.30
N PRO A 6 -11.55 7.50 0.89
CA PRO A 6 -12.11 6.74 2.01
C PRO A 6 -13.44 6.09 1.59
N GLY A 7 -13.45 4.77 1.40
CA GLY A 7 -14.61 4.00 0.95
C GLY A 7 -14.35 3.06 -0.24
N GLU A 8 -13.22 3.20 -0.95
CA GLU A 8 -12.80 2.21 -1.97
C GLU A 8 -12.01 1.03 -1.38
N ILE A 9 -11.54 1.17 -0.14
CA ILE A 9 -10.79 0.17 0.60
C ILE A 9 -11.67 -0.28 1.77
N THR A 10 -11.84 -1.59 1.94
CA THR A 10 -12.79 -2.17 2.89
C THR A 10 -12.21 -2.26 4.30
N CYS A 11 -13.08 -2.48 5.29
CA CYS A 11 -12.73 -2.61 6.70
C CYS A 11 -11.67 -3.72 6.90
N GLY A 12 -10.53 -3.37 7.50
CA GLY A 12 -9.46 -4.31 7.82
C GLY A 12 -8.29 -4.41 6.83
N ASP A 13 -8.10 -3.45 5.92
CA ASP A 13 -7.01 -3.50 4.93
C ASP A 13 -5.73 -2.79 5.41
N LEU A 14 -4.56 -3.37 5.15
CA LEU A 14 -3.25 -2.77 5.41
C LEU A 14 -2.58 -2.45 4.08
N VAL A 15 -2.02 -1.25 3.98
CA VAL A 15 -1.32 -0.82 2.78
C VAL A 15 0.15 -0.59 3.11
N PHE A 16 1.02 -1.35 2.44
CA PHE A 16 2.47 -1.17 2.48
C PHE A 16 2.90 -0.24 1.34
N LEU A 17 3.76 0.71 1.66
CA LEU A 17 4.44 1.58 0.70
C LEU A 17 5.93 1.25 0.76
N ASP A 18 6.50 0.72 -0.31
CA ASP A 18 7.94 0.53 -0.43
C ASP A 18 8.54 1.66 -1.27
N ILE A 19 9.50 2.40 -0.71
CA ILE A 19 10.20 3.46 -1.46
C ILE A 19 11.33 2.84 -2.27
N TYR A 20 11.38 3.10 -3.57
CA TYR A 20 12.50 2.74 -4.45
C TYR A 20 13.11 4.00 -5.06
N ILE A 21 14.38 4.29 -4.77
CA ILE A 21 15.12 5.35 -5.46
C ILE A 21 15.83 4.72 -6.66
N SER A 22 15.14 4.61 -7.79
CA SER A 22 15.69 4.07 -9.04
C SER A 22 15.92 5.18 -10.06
N GLU A 23 17.12 5.24 -10.63
CA GLU A 23 17.41 5.98 -11.87
C GLU A 23 16.95 5.12 -13.07
N GLY A 24 15.63 5.12 -13.32
CA GLY A 24 15.04 4.47 -14.50
C GLY A 24 13.90 3.50 -14.19
N HIS A 25 12.83 3.65 -14.99
CA HIS A 25 11.64 2.80 -15.22
C HIS A 25 10.85 2.18 -14.05
N CYS A 26 11.35 2.21 -12.81
CA CYS A 26 10.60 1.80 -11.62
C CYS A 26 10.01 3.03 -10.90
N PRO A 27 8.77 2.95 -10.37
CA PRO A 27 8.18 4.06 -9.65
C PRO A 27 8.99 4.37 -8.38
N LEU A 28 9.06 5.66 -8.01
CA LEU A 28 9.76 6.11 -6.80
C LEU A 28 9.18 5.51 -5.50
N VAL A 29 7.89 5.14 -5.55
CA VAL A 29 7.16 4.51 -4.46
C VAL A 29 6.28 3.41 -5.06
N GLU A 30 6.40 2.22 -4.51
CA GLU A 30 5.58 1.05 -4.80
C GLU A 30 4.50 0.88 -3.73
N LEU A 31 3.27 0.63 -4.16
CA LEU A 31 2.12 0.45 -3.27
C LEU A 31 1.66 -1.01 -3.31
N LEU A 32 1.53 -1.63 -2.14
CA LEU A 32 1.03 -2.99 -1.97
C LEU A 32 -0.18 -2.97 -1.03
N LEU A 33 -1.24 -3.67 -1.40
CA LEU A 33 -2.44 -3.87 -0.59
C LEU A 33 -2.39 -5.27 0.05
N ILE A 34 -2.54 -5.35 1.37
CA ILE A 34 -2.68 -6.59 2.12
C ILE A 34 -4.03 -6.59 2.82
N GLN A 35 -4.93 -7.43 2.34
CA GLN A 35 -6.30 -7.51 2.85
C GLN A 35 -6.43 -8.59 3.92
N SER A 36 -7.26 -8.32 4.94
CA SER A 36 -7.64 -9.32 5.95
C SER A 36 -8.65 -10.34 5.41
N SER A 37 -9.38 -9.97 4.35
CA SER A 37 -10.39 -10.83 3.72
C SER A 37 -9.76 -11.94 2.87
N PRO A 38 -10.43 -13.10 2.71
CA PRO A 38 -9.97 -14.17 1.81
C PRO A 38 -9.80 -13.68 0.37
N ILE A 39 -8.84 -14.24 -0.37
CA ILE A 39 -8.56 -13.84 -1.76
C ILE A 39 -9.78 -14.00 -2.69
N SER A 40 -10.68 -14.93 -2.38
CA SER A 40 -11.91 -15.17 -3.14
C SER A 40 -13.02 -14.16 -2.83
N ALA A 41 -12.88 -13.36 -1.78
CA ALA A 41 -13.88 -12.37 -1.37
C ALA A 41 -13.75 -11.04 -2.12
N VAL A 42 -12.59 -10.77 -2.72
CA VAL A 42 -12.30 -9.50 -3.41
C VAL A 42 -12.01 -9.76 -4.87
N ASN A 43 -12.70 -9.02 -5.74
CA ASN A 43 -12.42 -9.01 -7.16
C ASN A 43 -11.42 -7.87 -7.45
N LEU A 44 -10.28 -8.23 -8.04
CA LEU A 44 -9.22 -7.29 -8.39
C LEU A 44 -9.71 -6.10 -9.23
N LEU A 45 -10.69 -6.33 -10.12
CA LEU A 45 -11.21 -5.29 -11.01
C LEU A 45 -12.06 -4.24 -10.29
N ASP A 46 -12.57 -4.57 -9.10
CA ASP A 46 -13.35 -3.66 -8.26
C ASP A 46 -12.44 -2.75 -7.42
N LEU A 47 -11.12 -3.02 -7.38
CA LEU A 47 -10.15 -2.20 -6.67
C LEU A 47 -9.76 -0.93 -7.46
N PRO A 48 -9.31 0.12 -6.75
CA PRO A 48 -8.72 1.31 -7.37
C PRO A 48 -7.61 0.97 -8.35
N GLU A 49 -7.50 1.75 -9.43
CA GLU A 49 -6.55 1.51 -10.52
C GLU A 49 -5.09 1.45 -10.06
N ILE A 50 -4.75 2.16 -8.98
CA ILE A 50 -3.41 2.14 -8.37
C ILE A 50 -2.98 0.74 -7.89
N PHE A 51 -3.93 -0.14 -7.59
CA PHE A 51 -3.68 -1.53 -7.19
C PHE A 51 -3.83 -2.53 -8.35
N ARG A 52 -4.16 -2.03 -9.55
CA ARG A 52 -4.26 -2.83 -10.78
C ARG A 52 -3.67 -2.06 -11.96
N PRO A 53 -2.39 -1.66 -11.92
CA PRO A 53 -1.80 -1.00 -13.07
C PRO A 53 -1.83 -1.93 -14.29
N PHE A 54 -2.18 -1.38 -15.45
CA PHE A 54 -2.16 -2.09 -16.73
C PHE A 54 -0.93 -1.66 -17.53
N ASP A 55 -0.20 -2.64 -18.03
CA ASP A 55 0.88 -2.45 -18.99
C ASP A 55 0.48 -3.05 -20.35
N ASP A 56 0.70 -2.32 -21.44
CA ASP A 56 0.31 -2.77 -22.79
C ASP A 56 1.04 -4.04 -23.25
N THR A 57 2.20 -4.34 -22.66
CA THR A 57 3.02 -5.52 -23.01
C THR A 57 2.77 -6.68 -22.04
N MET A 58 2.69 -6.40 -20.74
CA MET A 58 2.62 -7.39 -19.66
C MET A 58 1.20 -7.63 -19.12
N GLY A 59 0.24 -6.77 -19.45
CA GLY A 59 -1.13 -6.84 -18.95
C GLY A 59 -1.29 -6.26 -17.54
N TRP A 60 -2.25 -6.79 -16.78
CA TRP A 60 -2.48 -6.37 -15.40
C TRP A 60 -1.37 -6.87 -14.47
N ASP A 61 -0.90 -6.00 -13.57
CA ASP A 61 0.00 -6.38 -12.50
C ASP A 61 -0.77 -7.03 -11.34
N TYR A 62 -0.61 -8.35 -11.20
CA TYR A 62 -1.24 -9.13 -10.13
C TYR A 62 -0.40 -9.17 -8.84
N CYS A 63 0.77 -8.55 -8.81
CA CYS A 63 1.70 -8.58 -7.67
C CYS A 63 1.49 -7.40 -6.69
N LYS A 64 0.38 -6.67 -6.82
CA LYS A 64 0.04 -5.49 -5.99
C LYS A 64 -0.91 -5.80 -4.84
N VAL A 65 -1.66 -6.90 -4.93
CA VAL A 65 -2.74 -7.21 -3.98
C VAL A 65 -2.52 -8.59 -3.40
N PHE A 66 -2.46 -8.65 -2.08
CA PHE A 66 -2.30 -9.86 -1.30
C PHE A 66 -3.49 -9.99 -0.37
N ALA A 67 -3.97 -11.21 -0.21
CA ALA A 67 -4.97 -11.54 0.79
C ALA A 67 -4.32 -12.45 1.81
N HIS A 68 -4.67 -12.24 3.06
CA HIS A 68 -4.18 -13.06 4.13
C HIS A 68 -5.05 -14.32 4.30
N ASP A 69 -4.50 -15.50 3.99
CA ASP A 69 -5.11 -16.79 4.33
C ASP A 69 -4.52 -17.28 5.67
N ARG A 70 -5.37 -17.48 6.69
CA ARG A 70 -5.09 -18.14 8.00
C ARG A 70 -4.65 -17.28 9.22
N ASN A 71 -5.01 -16.00 9.29
CA ASN A 71 -4.91 -15.11 10.47
C ASN A 71 -3.55 -15.00 11.22
N GLN A 72 -2.42 -15.34 10.60
CA GLN A 72 -1.08 -15.17 11.18
C GLN A 72 -0.43 -13.81 10.95
N ALA A 73 -0.69 -13.11 9.84
CA ALA A 73 0.02 -11.87 9.52
C ALA A 73 -0.51 -10.71 10.37
N TYR A 74 -1.84 -10.50 10.38
CA TYR A 74 -2.47 -9.46 11.19
C TYR A 74 -2.21 -9.69 12.68
N THR A 75 -2.41 -10.92 13.17
CA THR A 75 -2.04 -11.30 14.54
C THR A 75 -0.55 -11.10 14.82
N GLY A 76 0.33 -11.46 13.88
CA GLY A 76 1.79 -11.34 14.03
C GLY A 76 2.28 -9.90 14.06
N TYR A 77 1.56 -8.98 13.41
CA TYR A 77 1.84 -7.54 13.40
C TYR A 77 1.01 -6.76 14.43
N ASP A 78 0.19 -7.44 15.23
CA ASP A 78 -0.73 -6.83 16.23
C ASP A 78 -1.72 -5.83 15.61
N ILE A 79 -2.27 -6.19 14.45
CA ILE A 79 -3.25 -5.39 13.71
C ILE A 79 -4.65 -5.93 13.96
N ASP A 80 -5.58 -5.02 14.28
CA ASP A 80 -7.01 -5.32 14.35
C ASP A 80 -7.58 -5.59 12.94
N GLU A 81 -7.93 -6.84 12.65
CA GLU A 81 -8.56 -7.28 11.39
C GLU A 81 -9.91 -6.59 11.13
N GLY A 82 -10.60 -6.12 12.18
CA GLY A 82 -11.86 -5.37 12.07
C GLY A 82 -11.67 -3.84 12.11
N GLY A 83 -10.43 -3.37 12.20
CA GLY A 83 -10.09 -1.98 12.37
C GLY A 83 -10.03 -1.18 11.06
N PRO A 84 -9.71 0.12 11.12
CA PRO A 84 -9.65 1.02 9.96
C PRO A 84 -8.43 0.79 9.05
N GLY A 85 -7.60 -0.22 9.33
CA GLY A 85 -6.38 -0.47 8.57
C GLY A 85 -5.20 0.42 8.97
N HIS A 86 -4.04 0.15 8.37
CA HIS A 86 -2.79 0.91 8.61
C HIS A 86 -2.08 1.22 7.29
N LEU A 87 -1.41 2.36 7.26
CA LEU A 87 -0.40 2.68 6.26
C LEU A 87 0.97 2.43 6.87
N VAL A 88 1.77 1.60 6.21
CA VAL A 88 3.14 1.30 6.62
C VAL A 88 4.08 1.68 5.49
N LEU A 89 5.03 2.56 5.79
CA LEU A 89 6.06 2.98 4.85
C LEU A 89 7.36 2.27 5.17
N CYS A 90 7.91 1.61 4.17
CA CYS A 90 9.14 0.86 4.21
C CYS A 90 10.18 1.51 3.27
N ARG A 91 11.43 1.51 3.73
CA ARG A 91 12.58 1.98 2.96
C ARG A 91 13.06 0.88 2.01
N PRO A 92 13.86 1.21 0.98
CA PRO A 92 14.39 0.20 0.07
C PRO A 92 15.31 -0.83 0.75
N ASP A 93 15.80 -0.54 1.96
CA ASP A 93 16.55 -1.47 2.81
C ASP A 93 15.64 -2.29 3.76
N GLN A 94 14.34 -2.35 3.47
CA GLN A 94 13.31 -3.12 4.18
C GLN A 94 13.06 -2.68 5.62
N HIS A 95 13.56 -1.51 6.04
CA HIS A 95 13.27 -0.95 7.35
C HIS A 95 11.98 -0.14 7.33
N ILE A 96 11.17 -0.30 8.37
CA ILE A 96 9.99 0.54 8.59
C ILE A 96 10.47 1.98 8.85
N ALA A 97 9.95 2.88 8.04
CA ALA A 97 10.25 4.31 8.05
C ALA A 97 9.18 5.12 8.78
N TRP A 98 7.92 4.72 8.60
CA TRP A 98 6.76 5.41 9.16
C TRP A 98 5.56 4.46 9.24
N ILE A 99 4.71 4.65 10.24
CA ILE A 99 3.43 3.95 10.40
C ILE A 99 2.38 5.00 10.77
N GLY A 100 1.21 4.92 10.17
CA GLY A 100 0.06 5.74 10.53
C GLY A 100 -1.26 5.10 10.15
N SER A 101 -2.36 5.77 10.52
CA SER A 101 -3.69 5.35 10.09
C SER A 101 -3.89 5.59 8.59
N MET A 102 -4.86 4.91 7.97
CA MET A 102 -5.24 5.12 6.57
C MET A 102 -5.64 6.58 6.25
N GLU A 103 -6.08 7.33 7.26
CA GLU A 103 -6.50 8.72 7.11
C GLU A 103 -5.34 9.72 7.32
N ASP A 104 -4.20 9.28 7.88
CA ASP A 104 -3.05 10.13 8.21
C ASP A 104 -2.14 10.41 7.00
N THR A 105 -2.76 10.89 5.93
CA THR A 105 -2.07 11.32 4.72
C THR A 105 -1.17 12.54 4.96
N ALA A 106 -1.49 13.37 5.96
CA ALA A 106 -0.69 14.53 6.34
C ALA A 106 0.64 14.13 6.99
N GLY A 107 0.63 13.14 7.90
CA GLY A 107 1.83 12.57 8.49
C GLY A 107 2.74 11.95 7.43
N LEU A 108 2.16 11.18 6.51
CA LEU A 108 2.88 10.58 5.40
C LEU A 108 3.51 11.62 4.46
N ALA A 109 2.75 12.66 4.08
CA ALA A 109 3.26 13.75 3.24
C ALA A 109 4.40 14.53 3.92
N ASN A 110 4.29 14.77 5.23
CA ASN A 110 5.34 15.41 6.00
C ASN A 110 6.63 14.55 6.02
N TYR A 111 6.51 13.23 6.15
CA TYR A 111 7.66 12.33 6.06
C TYR A 111 8.38 12.45 4.71
N PHE A 112 7.63 12.38 3.60
CA PHE A 112 8.21 12.53 2.26
C PHE A 112 8.86 13.90 2.03
N SER A 113 8.32 14.97 2.60
CA SER A 113 8.84 16.34 2.42
C SER A 113 10.30 16.49 2.89
N VAL A 114 10.71 15.70 3.89
CA VAL A 114 12.07 15.72 4.46
C VAL A 114 13.06 14.95 3.59
N ILE A 115 12.58 13.97 2.81
CA ILE A 115 13.43 13.01 2.09
C ILE A 115 13.52 13.33 0.61
N VAL A 116 12.39 13.67 -0.02
CA VAL A 116 12.30 13.96 -1.46
C VAL A 116 12.60 15.45 -1.71
N GLY A 117 13.55 16.02 -0.97
CA GLY A 117 13.82 17.45 -0.93
C GLY A 117 13.69 18.13 -2.29
N MET A 118 12.71 19.02 -2.40
CA MET A 118 12.45 19.87 -3.57
C MET A 118 13.75 20.57 -3.98
N HIS A 119 14.44 20.03 -5.00
CA HIS A 119 15.29 20.87 -5.84
C HIS A 119 14.32 21.63 -6.74
N GLY A 120 14.10 22.91 -6.38
CA GLY A 120 13.42 23.87 -7.25
C GLY A 120 14.23 24.14 -8.52
#